data_AF-A0AAF0FA60-F1
#
_entry.id   AF-A0AAF0FA60-F1
#
_cell.length_a   1.000
_cell.length_b   1.000
_cell.length_c   1.000
_cell.angle_alpha   90.00
_cell.angle_beta   90.00
_cell.angle_gamma   90.00
#
_symmetry.space_group_name_H-M   'P 1'
#
loop_
_entity.id
_entity.type
_entity.pdbx_description
1 polymer ?
#
loop_
_entity_poly.entity_id
_entity_poly.type
_entity_poly.pdbx_seq_one_letter_code
_entity_poly.pdbx_strand_id
1 'polypeptide(L)'
;MQIVKAIVRFIAVCGICAFAVSASSYDIRDARLSVQSFDGSPRLTEKFATKHDATQVKVLDAEADDVIRFSFSIASDASGEAMDLEMIPQQTWVVLSNADPNQPTRSFVWPLRVRESSASASFHLRMDKLPKEVRQMLAANGDKYTYALTLLLGAFASSEQSQLDALSLPFLHLRFSQGLLARFSSHAASSRAIAEAQDGFVPLPQRSHTFATEPWQSMPPTALSLVIAIGVFVGPWLMLQMLWKPYLRTRSSLTLPETLLLISVYALEVLALLYWAGAPVFIVGPTALLLGSGAFLSGREAVAKPYIL
;
A
#
# COMPACT_ATOMS: atom_id res chain seq x y z
N MET A 1 31.76 -34.05 -58.90
CA MET A 1 32.78 -33.47 -57.99
C MET A 1 32.25 -32.23 -57.23
N GLN A 2 31.03 -32.31 -56.67
CA GLN A 2 30.47 -31.27 -55.78
C GLN A 2 29.89 -31.86 -54.47
N ILE A 3 29.60 -33.17 -54.44
CA ILE A 3 29.04 -33.85 -53.26
C ILE A 3 30.11 -34.11 -52.19
N VAL A 4 31.37 -34.35 -52.58
CA VAL A 4 32.48 -34.58 -51.63
C VAL A 4 32.88 -33.30 -50.88
N LYS A 5 32.68 -32.12 -51.46
CA LYS A 5 32.92 -30.83 -50.79
C LYS A 5 31.84 -30.47 -49.77
N ALA A 6 30.66 -31.09 -49.85
CA ALA A 6 29.58 -30.88 -48.88
C ALA A 6 29.78 -31.72 -47.61
N ILE A 7 30.29 -32.95 -47.74
CA ILE A 7 30.52 -33.85 -46.58
C ILE A 7 31.69 -33.37 -45.72
N VAL A 8 32.75 -32.82 -46.33
CA VAL A 8 33.89 -32.25 -45.58
C VAL A 8 33.53 -30.94 -44.88
N ARG A 9 32.52 -30.20 -45.36
CA ARG A 9 31.98 -29.01 -44.67
C ARG A 9 30.99 -29.35 -43.55
N PHE A 10 30.45 -30.57 -43.53
CA PHE A 10 29.56 -31.03 -42.46
C PHE A 10 30.34 -31.62 -41.26
N ILE A 11 31.59 -32.02 -41.47
CA ILE A 11 32.45 -32.62 -40.43
C ILE A 11 33.44 -31.59 -39.83
N ALA A 12 33.52 -30.38 -40.42
CA ALA A 12 34.44 -29.30 -40.02
C ALA A 12 33.72 -28.03 -39.50
N VAL A 13 32.59 -28.20 -38.82
CA VAL A 13 32.20 -27.34 -37.69
C VAL A 13 32.29 -28.26 -36.48
N CYS A 14 33.53 -28.62 -36.14
CA CYS A 14 34.21 -28.07 -34.98
C CYS A 14 33.40 -28.29 -33.72
N GLY A 15 33.87 -29.27 -32.95
CA GLY A 15 33.39 -29.61 -31.63
C GLY A 15 32.99 -28.37 -30.86
N ILE A 16 31.73 -28.35 -30.48
CA ILE A 16 31.32 -27.65 -29.28
C ILE A 16 32.08 -28.38 -28.18
N CYS A 17 33.24 -27.84 -27.80
CA CYS A 17 33.76 -28.00 -26.48
C CYS A 17 32.58 -27.75 -25.55
N ALA A 18 32.03 -28.83 -24.99
CA ALA A 18 31.25 -28.73 -23.78
C ALA A 18 32.23 -28.24 -22.72
N PHE A 19 32.44 -26.92 -22.68
CA PHE A 19 32.87 -26.26 -21.48
C PHE A 19 31.73 -26.56 -20.50
N ALA A 20 31.94 -27.59 -19.68
CA ALA A 20 31.31 -27.63 -18.39
C ALA A 20 31.72 -26.31 -17.72
N VAL A 21 30.88 -25.29 -17.86
CA VAL A 21 30.87 -24.17 -16.94
C VAL A 21 30.53 -24.84 -15.62
N SER A 22 31.54 -25.19 -14.84
CA SER A 22 31.35 -25.48 -13.43
C SER A 22 30.79 -24.18 -12.86
N ALA A 23 29.47 -24.13 -12.72
CA ALA A 23 28.80 -23.04 -12.03
C ALA A 23 29.44 -22.99 -10.64
N SER A 24 30.17 -21.92 -10.35
CA SER A 24 30.68 -21.68 -9.02
C SER A 24 29.47 -21.48 -8.11
N SER A 25 29.48 -22.10 -6.93
CA SER A 25 28.39 -21.95 -5.96
C SER A 25 28.88 -21.21 -4.73
N TYR A 26 27.97 -20.57 -4.01
CA TYR A 26 28.30 -20.04 -2.69
C TYR A 26 28.60 -21.20 -1.73
N ASP A 27 29.69 -21.08 -0.96
CA ASP A 27 30.04 -21.98 0.13
C ASP A 27 30.22 -21.19 1.44
N ILE A 28 30.22 -21.91 2.56
CA ILE A 28 30.44 -21.35 3.90
C ILE A 28 31.75 -21.90 4.49
N ARG A 29 32.42 -21.05 5.27
CA ARG A 29 33.63 -21.41 6.01
C ARG A 29 33.54 -20.97 7.45
N ASP A 30 34.37 -21.62 8.27
CA ASP A 30 34.51 -21.37 9.70
C ASP A 30 33.17 -21.22 10.43
N ALA A 31 32.17 -21.96 9.96
CA ALA A 31 30.82 -21.79 10.44
C ALA A 31 30.70 -22.43 11.82
N ARG A 32 30.20 -21.67 12.79
CA ARG A 32 30.05 -22.10 14.17
C ARG A 32 28.60 -21.96 14.58
N LEU A 33 27.98 -23.08 14.85
CA LEU A 33 26.66 -23.15 15.49
C LEU A 33 26.86 -23.38 16.98
N SER A 34 26.29 -22.52 17.80
CA SER A 34 26.25 -22.70 19.24
C SER A 34 24.86 -22.44 19.77
N VAL A 35 24.33 -23.39 20.53
CA VAL A 35 23.11 -23.22 21.31
C VAL A 35 23.51 -23.28 22.77
N GLN A 36 23.21 -22.19 23.49
CA GLN A 36 23.50 -22.02 24.90
C GLN A 36 22.21 -21.72 25.62
N SER A 37 22.01 -22.23 26.83
CA SER A 37 20.96 -21.68 27.69
C SER A 37 21.36 -20.27 28.15
N PHE A 38 20.38 -19.48 28.56
CA PHE A 38 20.56 -18.13 29.09
C PHE A 38 21.50 -18.08 30.31
N ASP A 39 21.61 -19.18 31.06
CA ASP A 39 22.57 -19.34 32.17
C ASP A 39 24.04 -19.48 31.70
N GLY A 40 24.25 -19.58 30.38
CA GLY A 40 25.56 -19.73 29.74
C GLY A 40 26.00 -21.19 29.55
N SER A 41 25.18 -22.16 29.95
CA SER A 41 25.48 -23.59 29.75
C SER A 41 25.40 -23.95 28.26
N PRO A 42 26.45 -24.56 27.68
CA PRO A 42 26.44 -24.97 26.29
C PRO A 42 25.60 -26.24 26.12
N ARG A 43 24.58 -26.19 25.26
CA ARG A 43 23.76 -27.37 24.90
C ARG A 43 24.23 -28.02 23.60
N LEU A 44 24.60 -27.21 22.63
CA LEU A 44 25.14 -27.66 21.35
C LEU A 44 26.26 -26.72 20.92
N THR A 45 27.38 -27.25 20.45
CA THR A 45 28.40 -26.45 19.79
C THR A 45 28.99 -27.28 18.67
N GLU A 46 28.82 -26.79 17.45
CA GLU A 46 29.31 -27.43 16.23
C GLU A 46 30.12 -26.43 15.42
N LYS A 47 31.10 -26.98 14.71
CA LYS A 47 31.92 -26.24 13.77
C LYS A 47 31.83 -26.97 12.44
N PHE A 48 31.48 -26.25 11.40
CA PHE A 48 31.41 -26.72 10.03
C PHE A 48 32.54 -26.03 9.27
N ALA A 49 33.40 -26.81 8.62
CA ALA A 49 34.47 -26.26 7.80
C ALA A 49 33.94 -25.90 6.40
N THR A 50 32.96 -26.66 5.90
CA THR A 50 32.33 -26.49 4.57
C THR A 50 30.84 -26.79 4.60
N LYS A 51 30.09 -26.43 3.53
CA LYS A 51 28.67 -26.79 3.38
C LYS A 51 28.38 -28.29 3.51
N HIS A 52 29.33 -29.16 3.12
CA HIS A 52 29.15 -30.60 3.17
C HIS A 52 29.10 -31.14 4.60
N ASP A 53 29.79 -30.49 5.54
CA ASP A 53 29.76 -30.88 6.96
C ASP A 53 28.39 -30.60 7.59
N ALA A 54 27.62 -29.66 7.03
CA ALA A 54 26.29 -29.31 7.48
C ALA A 54 25.18 -30.22 6.91
N THR A 55 25.53 -31.31 6.23
CA THR A 55 24.55 -32.28 5.69
C THR A 55 23.84 -33.11 6.78
N GLN A 56 24.44 -33.26 7.96
CA GLN A 56 23.80 -33.92 9.11
C GLN A 56 23.09 -32.90 10.00
N VAL A 57 21.89 -32.48 9.57
CA VAL A 57 21.11 -31.50 10.32
C VAL A 57 20.60 -32.10 11.64
N LYS A 58 21.05 -31.55 12.76
CA LYS A 58 20.62 -31.99 14.09
C LYS A 58 19.25 -31.46 14.44
N VAL A 59 18.47 -32.32 15.11
CA VAL A 59 17.18 -31.96 15.69
C VAL A 59 17.39 -31.65 17.17
N LEU A 60 16.97 -30.47 17.60
CA LEU A 60 17.05 -29.99 18.98
C LEU A 60 15.65 -29.61 19.47
N ASP A 61 15.31 -30.05 20.67
CA ASP A 61 14.12 -29.58 21.37
C ASP A 61 14.41 -28.20 21.97
N ALA A 62 13.72 -27.18 21.47
CA ALA A 62 13.90 -25.80 21.86
C ALA A 62 13.33 -25.56 23.27
N GLU A 63 14.14 -24.92 24.12
CA GLU A 63 13.75 -24.46 25.45
C GLU A 63 13.58 -22.94 25.48
N ALA A 64 12.87 -22.44 26.50
CA ALA A 64 12.46 -21.02 26.54
C ALA A 64 13.65 -20.07 26.72
N ASP A 65 14.73 -20.56 27.33
CA ASP A 65 15.97 -19.88 27.67
C ASP A 65 17.08 -20.10 26.64
N ASP A 66 16.83 -20.84 25.56
CA ASP A 66 17.85 -21.09 24.53
C ASP A 66 18.24 -19.81 23.77
N VAL A 67 19.54 -19.73 23.51
CA VAL A 67 20.21 -18.72 22.71
C VAL A 67 20.96 -19.42 21.59
N ILE A 68 20.44 -19.29 20.38
CA ILE A 68 21.02 -19.85 19.16
C ILE A 68 21.90 -18.77 18.53
N ARG A 69 23.17 -19.09 18.33
CA ARG A 69 24.14 -18.25 17.62
C ARG A 69 24.75 -19.04 16.49
N PHE A 70 24.71 -18.48 15.29
CA PHE A 70 25.30 -19.06 14.10
C PHE A 70 26.18 -18.01 13.43
N SER A 71 27.49 -18.23 13.39
CA SER A 71 28.46 -17.34 12.75
C SER A 71 29.12 -18.06 11.60
N PHE A 72 29.35 -17.41 10.46
CA PHE A 72 29.99 -18.01 9.29
C PHE A 72 30.75 -16.97 8.47
N SER A 73 31.75 -17.40 7.72
CA SER A 73 32.36 -16.66 6.62
C SER A 73 31.89 -17.24 5.28
N ILE A 74 31.84 -16.40 4.25
CA ILE A 74 31.34 -16.77 2.93
C ILE A 74 32.54 -16.95 2.00
N ALA A 75 32.56 -18.07 1.29
CA ALA A 75 33.61 -18.44 0.35
C ALA A 75 33.01 -18.87 -0.99
N SER A 76 33.85 -18.92 -2.02
CA SER A 76 33.51 -19.53 -3.30
C SER A 76 33.92 -21.00 -3.28
N ASP A 77 33.03 -21.88 -3.73
CA ASP A 77 33.25 -23.34 -3.82
C ASP A 77 34.42 -23.70 -4.76
N ALA A 78 34.73 -22.83 -5.73
CA ALA A 78 35.76 -23.09 -6.75
C ALA A 78 37.20 -22.80 -6.29
N SER A 79 37.41 -21.78 -5.46
CA SER A 79 38.76 -21.36 -5.02
C SER A 79 39.03 -21.68 -3.56
N GLY A 80 37.97 -21.78 -2.74
CA GLY A 80 38.16 -21.86 -1.30
C GLY A 80 38.91 -20.65 -0.74
N GLU A 81 38.82 -19.49 -1.38
CA GLU A 81 39.35 -18.24 -0.83
C GLU A 81 38.20 -17.35 -0.35
N ALA A 82 38.53 -16.39 0.51
CA ALA A 82 37.57 -15.38 0.92
C ALA A 82 37.05 -14.65 -0.32
N MET A 83 35.73 -14.47 -0.43
CA MET A 83 35.17 -13.89 -1.65
C MET A 83 35.60 -12.44 -1.87
N ASP A 84 35.85 -12.11 -3.14
CA ASP A 84 36.03 -10.74 -3.59
C ASP A 84 34.80 -9.89 -3.28
N LEU A 85 35.03 -8.60 -3.06
CA LEU A 85 34.00 -7.61 -2.71
C LEU A 85 32.83 -7.56 -3.71
N GLU A 86 33.10 -7.83 -4.98
CA GLU A 86 32.08 -7.84 -6.06
C GLU A 86 31.17 -9.06 -6.03
N MET A 87 31.61 -10.16 -5.40
CA MET A 87 30.89 -11.44 -5.37
C MET A 87 30.11 -11.65 -4.05
N ILE A 88 30.16 -10.69 -3.13
CA ILE A 88 29.42 -10.76 -1.85
C ILE A 88 27.91 -10.88 -2.12
N PRO A 89 27.21 -11.83 -1.48
CA PRO A 89 25.79 -12.03 -1.73
C PRO A 89 24.99 -10.81 -1.30
N GLN A 90 24.20 -10.29 -2.23
CA GLN A 90 23.31 -9.16 -1.98
C GLN A 90 22.12 -9.55 -1.09
N GLN A 91 21.75 -10.83 -1.11
CA GLN A 91 20.68 -11.41 -0.30
C GLN A 91 21.27 -12.46 0.63
N THR A 92 21.23 -12.17 1.94
CA THR A 92 21.65 -13.10 2.99
C THR A 92 20.54 -13.17 4.02
N TRP A 93 19.88 -14.32 4.11
CA TRP A 93 18.71 -14.51 4.97
C TRP A 93 18.83 -15.78 5.79
N VAL A 94 18.26 -15.77 6.99
CA VAL A 94 17.96 -16.99 7.74
C VAL A 94 16.45 -17.16 7.73
N VAL A 95 15.98 -18.33 7.32
CA VAL A 95 14.56 -18.65 7.22
C VAL A 95 14.21 -19.73 8.23
N LEU A 96 13.15 -19.49 9.00
CA LEU A 96 12.44 -20.52 9.75
C LEU A 96 11.27 -21.00 8.90
N SER A 97 11.30 -22.26 8.47
CA SER A 97 10.23 -22.91 7.73
C SER A 97 9.94 -24.29 8.32
N ASN A 98 8.82 -24.91 7.94
CA ASN A 98 8.63 -26.33 8.23
C ASN A 98 9.77 -27.14 7.60
N ALA A 99 10.28 -28.13 8.32
CA ALA A 99 11.29 -29.05 7.83
C ALA A 99 10.70 -30.04 6.79
N ASP A 100 9.39 -30.32 6.85
CA ASP A 100 8.70 -31.13 5.84
C ASP A 100 8.25 -30.27 4.65
N PRO A 101 8.84 -30.45 3.45
CA PRO A 101 8.51 -29.66 2.26
C PRO A 101 7.09 -29.93 1.75
N ASN A 102 6.47 -31.06 2.10
CA ASN A 102 5.12 -31.42 1.64
C ASN A 102 4.02 -30.69 2.43
N GLN A 103 4.38 -30.02 3.53
CA GLN A 103 3.44 -29.32 4.41
C GLN A 103 3.90 -27.87 4.59
N PRO A 104 3.73 -27.00 3.57
CA PRO A 104 4.19 -25.63 3.66
C PRO A 104 3.41 -24.87 4.71
N THR A 105 4.05 -24.61 5.86
CA THR A 105 3.55 -23.63 6.83
C THR A 105 4.03 -22.25 6.45
N ARG A 106 3.45 -21.22 7.07
CA ARG A 106 4.03 -19.88 7.05
C ARG A 106 5.51 -19.96 7.45
N SER A 107 6.37 -19.29 6.69
CA SER A 107 7.78 -19.13 7.00
C SER A 107 8.04 -17.73 7.55
N PHE A 108 9.14 -17.60 8.30
CA PHE A 108 9.60 -16.32 8.79
C PHE A 108 11.06 -16.11 8.38
N VAL A 109 11.40 -14.88 8.00
CA VAL A 109 12.70 -14.55 7.40
C VAL A 109 13.38 -13.47 8.25
N TRP A 110 14.62 -13.72 8.66
CA TRP A 110 15.49 -12.70 9.25
C TRP A 110 16.54 -12.27 8.23
N PRO A 111 16.57 -10.98 7.87
CA PRO A 111 17.65 -10.46 7.05
C PRO A 111 18.95 -10.38 7.85
N LEU A 112 20.04 -10.82 7.23
CA LEU A 112 21.39 -10.72 7.77
C LEU A 112 22.18 -9.68 7.00
N ARG A 113 22.99 -8.92 7.74
CA ARG A 113 23.97 -8.02 7.16
C ARG A 113 25.33 -8.69 7.15
N VAL A 114 25.88 -8.91 5.96
CA VAL A 114 27.25 -9.40 5.80
C VAL A 114 28.22 -8.24 5.99
N ARG A 115 29.30 -8.50 6.73
CA ARG A 115 30.38 -7.54 6.91
C ARG A 115 31.35 -7.63 5.74
N GLU A 116 31.28 -6.64 4.85
CA GLU A 116 32.07 -6.58 3.60
C GLU A 116 33.57 -6.77 3.81
N SER A 117 34.14 -6.21 4.88
CA SER A 117 35.58 -6.30 5.17
C SER A 117 36.11 -7.71 5.44
N SER A 118 35.22 -8.67 5.69
CA SER A 118 35.58 -10.03 6.12
C SER A 118 34.70 -11.11 5.51
N ALA A 119 33.79 -10.73 4.60
CA ALA A 119 32.73 -11.59 4.05
C ALA A 119 32.07 -12.50 5.11
N SER A 120 31.80 -11.97 6.31
CA SER A 120 31.30 -12.77 7.45
C SER A 120 29.99 -12.23 8.00
N ALA A 121 29.16 -13.11 8.56
CA ALA A 121 27.90 -12.74 9.19
C ALA A 121 27.65 -13.57 10.45
N SER A 122 26.91 -12.98 11.39
CA SER A 122 26.48 -13.66 12.61
C SER A 122 25.00 -13.49 12.83
N PHE A 123 24.28 -14.61 12.93
CA PHE A 123 22.90 -14.69 13.35
C PHE A 123 22.83 -14.98 14.86
N HIS A 124 21.89 -14.32 15.53
CA HIS A 124 21.63 -14.50 16.95
C HIS A 124 20.13 -14.47 17.22
N LEU A 125 19.62 -15.55 17.80
CA LEU A 125 18.21 -15.73 18.09
C LEU A 125 18.05 -16.21 19.54
N ARG A 126 17.28 -15.48 20.33
CA ARG A 126 16.89 -15.93 21.67
C ARG A 126 15.44 -16.40 21.64
N MET A 127 15.15 -17.55 22.22
CA MET A 127 13.80 -18.13 22.23
C MET A 127 12.81 -17.28 23.05
N ASP A 128 13.27 -16.65 24.12
CA ASP A 128 12.46 -15.75 24.95
C ASP A 128 12.03 -14.46 24.23
N LYS A 129 12.83 -14.01 23.26
CA LYS A 129 12.63 -12.74 22.51
C LYS A 129 12.21 -12.95 21.06
N LEU A 130 11.55 -14.07 20.76
CA LEU A 130 11.00 -14.27 19.42
C LEU A 130 9.97 -13.17 19.07
N PRO A 131 9.94 -12.69 17.81
CA PRO A 131 8.91 -11.75 17.35
C PRO A 131 7.51 -12.28 17.62
N LYS A 132 6.55 -11.37 17.85
CA LYS A 132 5.17 -11.74 18.22
C LYS A 132 4.52 -12.58 17.12
N GLU A 133 4.82 -12.24 15.87
CA GLU A 133 4.33 -12.92 14.67
C GLU A 133 4.83 -14.35 14.60
N VAL A 134 6.10 -14.58 14.96
CA VAL A 134 6.72 -15.92 15.01
C VAL A 134 6.10 -16.73 16.13
N ARG A 135 5.96 -16.16 17.32
CA ARG A 135 5.33 -16.83 18.47
C ARG A 135 3.90 -17.26 18.16
N GLN A 136 3.10 -16.38 17.54
CA GLN A 136 1.74 -16.69 17.13
C GLN A 136 1.69 -17.78 16.05
N MET A 137 2.58 -17.72 15.06
CA MET A 137 2.70 -18.75 14.03
C MET A 137 3.03 -20.12 14.64
N LEU A 138 4.03 -20.18 15.52
CA LEU A 138 4.42 -21.42 16.19
C LEU A 138 3.29 -21.96 17.07
N ALA A 139 2.66 -21.09 17.87
CA ALA A 139 1.54 -21.47 18.74
C ALA A 139 0.32 -21.99 17.95
N ALA A 140 0.02 -21.41 16.79
CA ALA A 140 -1.08 -21.83 15.94
C ALA A 140 -0.87 -23.22 15.32
N ASN A 141 0.38 -23.54 14.96
CA ASN A 141 0.74 -24.81 14.32
C ASN A 141 0.90 -25.97 15.31
N GLY A 142 1.18 -25.67 16.58
CA GLY A 142 1.33 -26.66 17.64
C GLY A 142 2.66 -27.42 17.59
N ASP A 143 2.73 -28.51 18.35
CA ASP A 143 3.92 -29.37 18.53
C ASP A 143 4.09 -30.43 17.42
N LYS A 144 3.19 -30.42 16.43
CA LYS A 144 3.14 -31.40 15.34
C LYS A 144 4.28 -31.25 14.34
N TYR A 145 4.87 -30.07 14.25
CA TYR A 145 5.83 -29.72 13.21
C TYR A 145 7.24 -29.50 13.76
N THR A 146 8.23 -29.92 12.97
CA THR A 146 9.63 -29.57 13.18
C THR A 146 9.99 -28.42 12.26
N TYR A 147 10.66 -27.40 12.77
CA TYR A 147 11.03 -26.25 11.97
C TYR A 147 12.51 -26.28 11.62
N ALA A 148 12.84 -26.06 10.36
CA ALA A 148 14.21 -25.92 9.90
C ALA A 148 14.63 -24.44 9.91
N LEU A 149 15.81 -24.17 10.47
CA LEU A 149 16.54 -22.94 10.25
C LEU A 149 17.48 -23.15 9.07
N THR A 150 17.22 -22.40 8.00
CA THR A 150 17.93 -22.51 6.72
C THR A 150 18.59 -21.17 6.39
N LEU A 151 19.89 -21.21 6.12
CA LEU A 151 20.63 -20.09 5.56
C LEU A 151 20.40 -20.04 4.05
N LEU A 152 19.98 -18.89 3.55
CA LEU A 152 19.85 -18.59 2.12
C LEU A 152 20.85 -17.51 1.74
N LEU A 153 21.74 -17.80 0.79
CA LEU A 153 22.65 -16.84 0.17
C LEU A 153 22.35 -16.75 -1.31
N GLY A 154 22.24 -15.53 -1.83
CA GLY A 154 22.08 -15.28 -3.25
C GLY A 154 22.55 -13.89 -3.64
N ALA A 155 22.91 -13.74 -4.91
CA ALA A 155 23.15 -12.45 -5.54
C ALA A 155 22.41 -12.38 -6.87
N PHE A 156 22.10 -11.17 -7.29
CA PHE A 156 21.67 -10.92 -8.66
C PHE A 156 22.93 -10.90 -9.54
N ALA A 157 22.98 -11.76 -10.56
CA ALA A 157 24.12 -11.81 -11.47
C ALA A 157 24.24 -10.50 -12.25
N SER A 158 25.39 -9.83 -12.13
CA SER A 158 25.70 -8.62 -12.92
C SER A 158 26.17 -8.95 -14.35
N SER A 159 26.66 -10.17 -14.57
CA SER A 159 27.09 -10.70 -15.88
C SER A 159 27.03 -12.25 -15.88
N GLU A 160 26.97 -12.87 -17.05
CA GLU A 160 26.93 -14.35 -17.19
C GLU A 160 28.17 -15.05 -16.59
N GLN A 161 29.30 -14.33 -16.48
CA GLN A 161 30.56 -14.83 -15.91
C GLN A 161 30.61 -14.71 -14.37
N SER A 162 29.69 -13.94 -13.78
CA SER A 162 29.57 -13.69 -12.33
C SER A 162 28.40 -14.47 -11.70
N GLN A 163 27.77 -15.37 -12.47
CA GLN A 163 26.63 -16.13 -12.01
C GLN A 163 27.08 -17.23 -11.02
N LEU A 164 26.89 -16.96 -9.73
CA LEU A 164 27.06 -17.93 -8.64
C LEU A 164 25.73 -18.61 -8.33
N ASP A 165 25.74 -19.93 -8.17
CA ASP A 165 24.57 -20.67 -7.72
C ASP A 165 24.21 -20.32 -6.26
N ALA A 166 22.93 -20.05 -6.02
CA ALA A 166 22.42 -19.71 -4.70
C ALA A 166 22.61 -20.87 -3.70
N LEU A 167 23.01 -20.55 -2.48
CA LEU A 167 23.17 -21.55 -1.41
C LEU A 167 21.91 -21.59 -0.55
N SER A 168 21.36 -22.79 -0.39
CA SER A 168 20.32 -23.10 0.59
C SER A 168 20.82 -24.17 1.55
N LEU A 169 21.16 -23.77 2.77
CA LEU A 169 21.78 -24.65 3.76
C LEU A 169 20.94 -24.74 5.04
N PRO A 170 20.20 -25.84 5.28
CA PRO A 170 19.60 -26.10 6.59
C PRO A 170 20.70 -26.43 7.60
N PHE A 171 20.75 -25.72 8.72
CA PHE A 171 21.81 -25.90 9.73
C PHE A 171 21.28 -26.36 11.09
N LEU A 172 19.98 -26.22 11.37
CA LEU A 172 19.39 -26.68 12.63
C LEU A 172 17.90 -26.98 12.46
N HIS A 173 17.45 -28.11 13.00
CA HIS A 173 16.03 -28.42 13.14
C HIS A 173 15.59 -28.21 14.58
N LEU A 174 14.50 -27.49 14.78
CA LEU A 174 13.94 -27.13 16.07
C LEU A 174 12.58 -27.79 16.26
N ARG A 175 12.39 -28.43 17.41
CA ARG A 175 11.09 -28.92 17.88
C ARG A 175 10.65 -28.07 19.05
N PHE A 176 9.40 -27.62 19.04
CA PHE A 176 8.85 -26.80 20.12
C PHE A 176 7.95 -27.65 21.01
N SER A 177 8.26 -27.71 22.29
CA SER A 177 7.44 -28.45 23.26
C SER A 177 6.10 -27.76 23.50
N GLN A 178 5.06 -28.53 23.83
CA GLN A 178 3.73 -28.00 24.15
C GLN A 178 3.76 -26.94 25.26
N GLY A 179 4.61 -27.13 26.28
CA GLY A 179 4.76 -26.18 27.39
C GLY A 179 5.31 -24.82 26.94
N LEU A 180 6.26 -24.82 26.00
CA LEU A 180 6.80 -23.59 25.42
C LEU A 180 5.78 -22.91 24.48
N LEU A 181 5.07 -23.70 23.67
CA LEU A 181 4.02 -23.19 22.79
C LEU A 181 2.84 -22.58 23.58
N ALA A 182 2.48 -23.16 24.73
CA ALA A 182 1.50 -22.59 25.65
C ALA A 182 1.95 -21.23 26.21
N ARG A 183 3.25 -21.03 26.43
CA ARG A 183 3.78 -19.71 26.81
C ARG A 183 3.67 -18.69 25.68
N PHE A 184 3.84 -19.14 24.43
CA PHE A 184 3.69 -18.28 23.24
C PHE A 184 2.23 -17.90 22.96
N SER A 185 1.27 -18.77 23.28
CA SER A 185 -0.16 -18.45 23.18
C SER A 185 -0.64 -17.58 24.34
N SER A 186 -0.07 -17.76 25.54
CA SER A 186 -0.38 -16.93 26.69
C SER A 186 0.09 -15.49 26.43
N HIS A 187 -0.87 -14.58 26.34
CA HIS A 187 -0.59 -13.14 26.41
C HIS A 187 -0.27 -12.79 27.87
N ALA A 188 0.81 -13.34 28.41
CA ALA A 188 1.36 -12.84 29.65
C ALA A 188 1.76 -11.38 29.39
N ALA A 189 1.04 -10.46 30.04
CA ALA A 189 1.37 -9.05 29.97
C ALA A 189 2.86 -8.92 30.34
N SER A 190 3.63 -8.20 29.51
CA SER A 190 5.05 -8.01 29.78
C SER A 190 5.21 -7.37 31.17
N SER A 191 6.32 -7.62 31.86
CA SER A 191 6.60 -6.97 33.16
C SER A 191 6.48 -5.45 33.06
N ARG A 192 6.87 -4.89 31.90
CA ARG A 192 6.64 -3.50 31.54
C ARG A 192 5.15 -3.14 31.43
N ALA A 193 4.34 -3.93 30.74
CA ALA A 193 2.90 -3.68 30.64
C ALA A 193 2.17 -3.83 31.99
N ILE A 194 2.65 -4.72 32.88
CA ILE A 194 2.13 -4.86 34.24
C ILE A 194 2.52 -3.64 35.08
N ALA A 195 3.76 -3.18 35.01
CA ALA A 195 4.21 -1.98 35.69
C ALA A 195 3.50 -0.72 35.16
N GLU A 196 3.36 -0.59 33.84
CA GLU A 196 2.61 0.49 33.20
C GLU A 196 1.14 0.49 33.65
N ALA A 197 0.50 -0.69 33.75
CA ALA A 197 -0.85 -0.79 34.29
C ALA A 197 -0.95 -0.43 35.78
N GLN A 198 0.05 -0.80 36.59
CA GLN A 198 0.14 -0.44 38.02
C GLN A 198 0.37 1.07 38.22
N ASP A 199 1.17 1.69 37.36
CA ASP A 199 1.45 3.13 37.35
C ASP A 199 0.29 3.95 36.72
N GLY A 200 -0.79 3.28 36.30
CA GLY A 200 -1.97 3.93 35.74
C GLY A 200 -1.86 4.34 34.27
N PHE A 201 -0.83 3.89 33.55
CA PHE A 201 -0.68 4.04 32.10
C PHE A 201 -1.62 3.07 31.35
N VAL A 202 -2.92 3.29 31.52
CA VAL A 202 -3.97 2.63 30.73
C VAL A 202 -4.22 3.47 29.48
N PRO A 203 -4.40 2.85 28.29
CA PRO A 203 -4.80 3.60 27.11
C PRO A 203 -6.07 4.40 27.40
N LEU A 204 -6.00 5.72 27.19
CA LEU A 204 -7.17 6.58 27.31
C LEU A 204 -8.20 6.18 26.24
N PRO A 205 -9.50 6.23 26.56
CA PRO A 205 -10.53 5.96 25.57
C PRO A 205 -10.38 6.92 24.40
N GLN A 206 -10.50 6.39 23.18
CA GLN A 206 -10.41 7.19 21.97
C GLN A 206 -11.51 8.26 21.99
N ARG A 207 -11.12 9.54 21.91
CA ARG A 207 -12.04 10.66 21.74
C ARG A 207 -12.10 11.02 20.26
N SER A 208 -13.28 10.93 19.66
CA SER A 208 -13.54 11.44 18.31
C SER A 208 -14.28 12.77 18.40
N HIS A 209 -13.95 13.70 17.50
CA HIS A 209 -14.69 14.95 17.36
C HIS A 209 -16.00 14.68 16.61
N THR A 210 -17.13 14.90 17.26
CA THR A 210 -18.43 14.87 16.59
C THR A 210 -18.73 16.25 16.03
N PHE A 211 -18.63 16.39 14.70
CA PHE A 211 -19.09 17.59 14.02
C PHE A 211 -20.59 17.74 14.15
N ALA A 212 -21.06 18.99 14.16
CA ALA A 212 -22.49 19.27 14.07
C ALA A 212 -23.05 18.69 12.77
N THR A 213 -24.26 18.13 12.82
CA THR A 213 -24.95 17.63 11.64
C THR A 213 -25.20 18.79 10.66
N GLU A 214 -24.78 18.62 9.42
CA GLU A 214 -24.94 19.66 8.41
C GLU A 214 -26.42 19.86 8.07
N PRO A 215 -26.89 21.11 7.87
CA PRO A 215 -28.32 21.40 7.73
C PRO A 215 -29.04 20.61 6.61
N TRP A 216 -28.35 20.30 5.51
CA TRP A 216 -28.92 19.57 4.38
C TRP A 216 -29.32 18.13 4.72
N GLN A 217 -28.74 17.53 5.76
CA GLN A 217 -29.11 16.18 6.22
C GLN A 217 -30.50 16.16 6.85
N SER A 218 -30.96 17.31 7.35
CA SER A 218 -32.30 17.49 7.92
C SER A 218 -33.31 18.10 6.94
N MET A 219 -32.88 18.41 5.71
CA MET A 219 -33.77 19.02 4.72
C MET A 219 -34.78 18.00 4.18
N PRO A 220 -36.01 18.44 3.86
CA PRO A 220 -36.99 17.58 3.23
C PRO A 220 -36.51 17.11 1.84
N PRO A 221 -37.07 15.99 1.32
CA PRO A 221 -36.70 15.47 0.00
C PRO A 221 -36.85 16.52 -1.10
N THR A 222 -35.89 16.56 -2.02
CA THR A 222 -35.83 17.54 -3.12
C THR A 222 -37.08 17.54 -4.01
N ALA A 223 -37.70 16.38 -4.20
CA ALA A 223 -38.94 16.24 -4.94
C ALA A 223 -40.11 16.98 -4.25
N LEU A 224 -40.21 16.85 -2.92
CA LEU A 224 -41.27 17.51 -2.15
C LEU A 224 -41.10 19.02 -2.16
N SER A 225 -39.87 19.51 -1.94
CA SER A 225 -39.58 20.94 -2.03
C SER A 225 -39.85 21.51 -3.43
N LEU A 226 -39.55 20.76 -4.49
CA LEU A 226 -39.80 21.18 -5.87
C LEU A 226 -41.30 21.31 -6.16
N VAL A 227 -42.09 20.32 -5.78
CA VAL A 227 -43.56 20.34 -5.99
C VAL A 227 -44.19 21.52 -5.25
N ILE A 228 -43.80 21.74 -3.99
CA ILE A 228 -44.29 22.87 -3.21
C ILE A 228 -43.86 24.20 -3.85
N ALA A 229 -42.59 24.33 -4.27
CA ALA A 229 -42.09 25.54 -4.92
C ALA A 229 -42.87 25.84 -6.21
N ILE A 230 -43.12 24.84 -7.06
CA ILE A 230 -43.94 25.03 -8.28
C ILE A 230 -45.35 25.50 -7.92
N GLY A 231 -45.99 24.87 -6.92
CA GLY A 231 -47.33 25.25 -6.50
C GLY A 231 -47.42 26.69 -5.99
N VAL A 232 -46.49 27.10 -5.12
CA VAL A 232 -46.46 28.42 -4.48
C VAL A 232 -46.04 29.52 -5.45
N PHE A 233 -45.06 29.27 -6.31
CA PHE A 233 -44.59 30.28 -7.26
C PHE A 233 -45.43 30.30 -8.53
N VAL A 234 -45.62 29.18 -9.22
CA VAL A 234 -46.26 29.15 -10.55
C VAL A 234 -47.78 29.29 -10.44
N GLY A 235 -48.40 28.73 -9.41
CA GLY A 235 -49.86 28.71 -9.23
C GLY A 235 -50.50 30.11 -9.26
N PRO A 236 -50.08 31.05 -8.41
CA PRO A 236 -50.62 32.41 -8.40
C PRO A 236 -50.44 33.16 -9.74
N TRP A 237 -49.30 32.98 -10.40
CA TRP A 237 -49.05 33.61 -11.71
C TRP A 237 -49.97 33.04 -12.81
N LEU A 238 -50.18 31.72 -12.84
CA LEU A 238 -51.13 31.11 -13.78
C LEU A 238 -52.56 31.60 -13.54
N MET A 239 -52.97 31.70 -12.27
CA MET A 239 -54.27 32.25 -11.91
C MET A 239 -54.42 33.70 -12.39
N LEU A 240 -53.41 34.54 -12.13
CA LEU A 240 -53.40 35.93 -12.60
C LEU A 240 -53.48 36.01 -14.13
N GLN A 241 -52.72 35.19 -14.86
CA GLN A 241 -52.78 35.14 -16.33
C GLN A 241 -54.16 34.73 -16.84
N MET A 242 -54.81 33.74 -16.20
CA MET A 242 -56.17 33.33 -16.57
C MET A 242 -57.18 34.46 -16.35
N LEU A 243 -57.06 35.20 -15.24
CA LEU A 243 -57.92 36.34 -14.92
C LEU A 243 -57.70 37.53 -15.89
N TRP A 244 -56.46 37.73 -16.37
CA TRP A 244 -56.11 38.82 -17.30
C TRP A 244 -56.35 38.51 -18.77
N LYS A 245 -56.44 37.23 -19.15
CA LYS A 245 -56.69 36.77 -20.52
C LYS A 245 -57.86 37.46 -21.24
N PRO A 246 -59.05 37.68 -20.64
CA PRO A 246 -60.13 38.40 -21.32
C PRO A 246 -59.78 39.86 -21.64
N TYR A 247 -59.03 40.53 -20.76
CA TYR A 247 -58.63 41.93 -20.92
C TYR A 247 -57.47 42.13 -21.91
N LEU A 248 -56.62 41.13 -22.09
CA LEU A 248 -55.51 41.16 -23.05
C LEU A 248 -55.99 40.98 -24.50
N ARG A 249 -57.12 40.32 -24.73
CA ARG A 249 -57.69 40.12 -26.08
C ARG A 249 -58.21 41.40 -26.73
N THR A 250 -58.48 42.44 -25.95
CA THR A 250 -59.01 43.73 -26.41
C THR A 250 -57.93 44.79 -26.69
N ARG A 251 -56.63 44.45 -26.61
CA ARG A 251 -55.55 45.42 -26.85
C ARG A 251 -55.27 45.64 -28.34
N SER A 252 -55.09 46.91 -28.72
CA SER A 252 -54.54 47.35 -30.00
C SER A 252 -53.05 47.00 -30.13
N SER A 253 -52.54 46.96 -31.35
CA SER A 253 -51.11 46.70 -31.64
C SER A 253 -50.20 47.69 -30.91
N LEU A 254 -49.13 47.17 -30.31
CA LEU A 254 -48.12 47.95 -29.57
C LEU A 254 -47.42 48.96 -30.50
N THR A 255 -47.23 50.19 -30.01
CA THR A 255 -46.46 51.19 -30.74
C THR A 255 -44.97 51.06 -30.49
N LEU A 256 -44.12 51.59 -31.39
CA LEU A 256 -42.66 51.50 -31.29
C LEU A 256 -42.08 51.94 -29.92
N PRO A 257 -42.51 53.06 -29.28
CA PRO A 257 -42.00 53.41 -27.95
C PRO A 257 -42.45 52.43 -26.86
N GLU A 258 -43.65 51.84 -26.97
CA GLU A 258 -44.14 50.83 -26.03
C GLU A 258 -43.38 49.51 -26.16
N THR A 259 -43.03 49.09 -27.39
CA THR A 259 -42.22 47.89 -27.60
C THR A 259 -40.80 48.09 -27.09
N LEU A 260 -40.19 49.25 -27.33
CA LEU A 260 -38.87 49.58 -26.77
C LEU A 260 -38.89 49.58 -25.24
N LEU A 261 -39.91 50.19 -24.63
CA LEU A 261 -40.09 50.15 -23.17
C LEU A 261 -40.18 48.71 -22.66
N LEU A 262 -41.03 47.88 -23.28
CA LEU A 262 -41.19 46.46 -22.89
C LEU A 262 -39.88 45.68 -23.02
N ILE A 263 -39.12 45.89 -24.09
CA ILE A 263 -37.82 45.25 -24.30
C ILE A 263 -36.83 45.71 -23.23
N SER A 264 -36.78 47.01 -22.90
CA SER A 264 -35.89 47.53 -21.86
C SER A 264 -36.25 46.98 -20.47
N VAL A 265 -37.53 46.91 -20.13
CA VAL A 265 -38.00 46.31 -18.87
C VAL A 265 -37.64 44.82 -18.83
N TYR A 266 -37.90 44.08 -19.90
CA TYR A 266 -37.52 42.67 -19.99
C TYR A 266 -36.01 42.46 -19.86
N ALA A 267 -35.20 43.30 -20.51
CA ALA A 267 -33.75 43.25 -20.42
C ALA A 267 -33.23 43.55 -19.01
N LEU A 268 -33.89 44.47 -18.28
CA LEU A 268 -33.58 44.75 -16.87
C LEU A 268 -33.90 43.54 -15.96
N GLU A 269 -35.02 42.85 -16.20
CA GLU A 269 -35.37 41.63 -15.46
C GLU A 269 -34.37 40.49 -15.73
N VAL A 270 -33.96 40.30 -16.99
CA VAL A 270 -32.90 39.33 -17.34
C VAL A 270 -31.58 39.70 -16.66
N LEU A 271 -31.23 40.99 -16.63
CA LEU A 271 -30.03 41.47 -15.97
C LEU A 271 -30.07 41.25 -14.45
N ALA A 272 -31.24 41.41 -13.82
CA ALA A 272 -31.46 41.09 -12.42
C ALA A 272 -31.30 39.58 -12.15
N LEU A 273 -31.79 38.72 -13.04
CA LEU A 273 -31.56 37.27 -12.96
C LEU A 273 -30.08 36.91 -13.10
N LEU A 274 -29.37 37.56 -14.02
CA LEU A 274 -27.92 37.37 -14.18
C LEU A 274 -27.14 37.80 -12.94
N TYR A 275 -27.53 38.91 -12.31
CA TYR A 275 -26.97 39.33 -11.03
C TYR A 275 -27.18 38.28 -9.94
N TRP A 276 -28.41 37.76 -9.82
CA TRP A 276 -28.74 36.69 -8.87
C TRP A 276 -27.93 35.40 -9.14
N ALA A 277 -27.68 35.07 -10.40
CA ALA A 277 -26.87 33.93 -10.81
C ALA A 277 -25.35 34.12 -10.57
N GLY A 278 -24.91 35.32 -10.14
CA GLY A 278 -23.52 35.59 -9.77
C GLY A 278 -22.77 36.54 -10.69
N ALA A 279 -23.45 37.26 -11.61
CA ALA A 279 -22.80 38.30 -12.38
C ALA A 279 -22.30 39.42 -11.47
N PRO A 280 -21.08 39.93 -11.68
CA PRO A 280 -20.50 40.92 -10.79
C PRO A 280 -21.19 42.27 -10.90
N VAL A 281 -21.31 42.97 -9.78
CA VAL A 281 -21.97 44.28 -9.66
C VAL A 281 -21.39 45.32 -10.62
N PHE A 282 -20.09 45.28 -10.90
CA PHE A 282 -19.45 46.25 -11.80
C PHE A 282 -19.78 46.04 -13.28
N ILE A 283 -20.33 44.89 -13.67
CA ILE A 283 -20.90 44.67 -15.01
C ILE A 283 -22.39 45.02 -14.98
N VAL A 284 -23.10 44.50 -13.99
CA VAL A 284 -24.55 44.70 -13.84
C VAL A 284 -24.91 46.17 -13.67
N GLY A 285 -24.19 46.91 -12.84
CA GLY A 285 -24.47 48.32 -12.51
C GLY A 285 -24.44 49.23 -13.74
N PRO A 286 -23.34 49.30 -14.51
CA PRO A 286 -23.29 50.09 -15.74
C PRO A 286 -24.32 49.66 -16.79
N THR A 287 -24.53 48.34 -16.97
CA THR A 287 -25.55 47.85 -17.91
C THR A 287 -26.96 48.21 -17.48
N ALA A 288 -27.26 48.17 -16.17
CA ALA A 288 -28.55 48.58 -15.62
C ALA A 288 -28.79 50.08 -15.80
N LEU A 289 -27.76 50.93 -15.64
CA LEU A 289 -27.86 52.37 -15.91
C LEU A 289 -28.15 52.65 -17.39
N LEU A 290 -27.48 51.96 -18.32
CA LEU A 290 -27.73 52.10 -19.75
C LEU A 290 -29.14 51.66 -20.14
N LEU A 291 -29.56 50.47 -19.72
CA LEU A 291 -30.91 49.95 -20.00
C LEU A 291 -32.01 50.78 -19.31
N GLY A 292 -31.76 51.22 -18.08
CA GLY A 292 -32.67 52.09 -17.30
C GLY A 292 -32.86 53.46 -17.94
N SER A 293 -31.80 54.03 -18.51
CA SER A 293 -31.89 55.29 -19.28
C SER A 293 -32.75 55.12 -20.53
N GLY A 294 -32.59 54.00 -21.25
CA GLY A 294 -33.42 53.65 -22.41
C GLY A 294 -34.90 53.44 -22.04
N ALA A 295 -35.16 52.74 -20.93
CA ALA A 295 -36.51 52.55 -20.39
C ALA A 295 -37.15 53.89 -19.98
N PHE A 296 -36.38 54.79 -19.37
CA PHE A 296 -36.88 56.11 -18.96
C PHE A 296 -37.30 56.98 -20.16
N LEU A 297 -36.47 57.05 -21.20
CA LEU A 297 -36.76 57.84 -22.40
C LEU A 297 -37.97 57.29 -23.17
N SER A 298 -37.97 55.98 -23.44
CA SER A 298 -39.08 55.31 -24.13
C SER A 298 -40.39 55.35 -23.31
N GLY A 299 -40.30 55.21 -21.99
CA GLY A 299 -41.44 55.31 -21.09
C GLY A 299 -42.04 56.70 -21.04
N ARG A 300 -41.21 57.75 -21.08
CA ARG A 300 -41.70 59.14 -21.15
C ARG A 300 -42.53 59.37 -22.41
N GLU A 301 -42.09 58.85 -23.56
CA GLU A 301 -42.83 58.97 -24.83
C GLU A 301 -44.07 58.08 -24.89
N ALA A 302 -44.01 56.87 -24.31
CA ALA A 302 -45.15 55.96 -24.24
C ALA A 302 -46.27 56.49 -23.34
N VAL A 303 -45.93 57.15 -22.22
CA VAL A 303 -46.89 57.72 -21.25
C VAL A 303 -47.41 59.09 -21.68
N ALA A 304 -46.63 59.87 -22.43
CA ALA A 304 -47.05 61.19 -22.91
C ALA A 304 -48.19 61.16 -23.94
N LYS A 305 -48.55 59.97 -24.47
CA LYS A 305 -49.74 59.81 -25.30
C LYS A 305 -51.00 59.91 -24.43
N PRO A 306 -51.93 60.84 -24.71
CA PRO A 306 -53.21 60.84 -24.01
C PRO A 306 -53.97 59.56 -24.41
N TYR A 307 -54.19 58.68 -23.44
CA TYR A 307 -55.20 57.63 -23.56
C TYR A 307 -56.56 58.33 -23.56
N ILE A 308 -57.03 58.76 -24.74
CA ILE A 308 -58.44 59.08 -24.93
C ILE A 308 -59.15 57.73 -24.93
N LEU A 309 -59.81 57.43 -23.80
CA LEU A 309 -60.82 56.38 -23.69
C LEU A 309 -62.03 56.73 -24.57
#